data_AF-A0A842L474-F1
#
_entry.id   AF-A0A842L474-F1
#
_cell.length_a   1.000
_cell.length_b   1.000
_cell.length_c   1.000
_cell.angle_alpha   90.00
_cell.angle_beta   90.00
_cell.angle_gamma   90.00
#
_symmetry.space_group_name_H-M   'P 1'
#
loop_
_entity.id
_entity.type
_entity.pdbx_description
1 polymer ?
#
loop_
_entity_poly.entity_id
_entity_poly.type
_entity_poly.pdbx_seq_one_letter_code
_entity_poly.pdbx_strand_id
1 'polypeptide(L)'
;MNIWVIDSMKLDPSLCILCRGRGWCGLAYCPVIARARATLRVRRSVSSKTIEGSTPPSIFIGRVGYPYVRIGPATPPLIGDTKIFDFPELWINHRIEDILEYRWSLITGIKIADVKKPEDKLIDELRLLAMSSKPVDVEIILKKPPRPFMTFNEHEPPQGPRSPLNNMKILGNP
;
A
#
# COMPACT_ATOMS: atom_id res chain seq x y z
N MET A 1 -25.50 -5.29 -8.52
CA MET A 1 -24.46 -6.02 -7.75
C MET A 1 -23.74 -4.99 -6.90
N ASN A 2 -24.27 -4.79 -5.69
CA ASN A 2 -23.99 -3.62 -4.86
C ASN A 2 -22.54 -3.67 -4.36
N ILE A 3 -21.74 -2.76 -4.90
CA ILE A 3 -20.43 -2.41 -4.37
C ILE A 3 -20.70 -1.76 -3.02
N TRP A 4 -20.33 -2.46 -1.97
CA TRP A 4 -20.28 -1.98 -0.60
C TRP A 4 -19.37 -0.74 -0.56
N VAL A 5 -19.96 0.43 -0.75
CA VAL A 5 -19.37 1.72 -0.36
C VAL A 5 -19.54 1.76 1.15
N ILE A 6 -18.57 1.20 1.87
CA ILE A 6 -18.57 1.18 3.33
C ILE A 6 -18.19 2.58 3.81
N ASP A 7 -18.95 3.03 4.79
CA ASP A 7 -19.14 4.39 5.25
C ASP A 7 -17.82 5.15 5.40
N SER A 8 -17.66 6.19 4.61
CA SER A 8 -16.58 7.16 4.78
C SER A 8 -16.91 7.97 6.02
N MET A 9 -15.98 8.08 6.97
CA MET A 9 -16.07 9.02 8.10
C MET A 9 -16.74 10.33 7.65
N LYS A 10 -17.98 10.54 8.08
CA LYS A 10 -18.81 11.67 7.62
C LYS A 10 -18.29 12.95 8.25
N LEU A 11 -17.30 13.57 7.61
CA LEU A 11 -16.91 14.95 7.91
C LEU A 11 -18.02 15.89 7.44
N ASP A 12 -18.46 16.80 8.30
CA ASP A 12 -19.27 17.94 7.89
C ASP A 12 -18.47 18.81 6.90
N PRO A 13 -18.91 18.94 5.63
CA PRO A 13 -18.20 19.73 4.64
C PRO A 13 -18.06 21.20 5.04
N SER A 14 -19.04 21.76 5.75
CA SER A 14 -19.03 23.16 6.20
C SER A 14 -17.91 23.41 7.20
N LEU A 15 -17.74 22.50 8.17
CA LEU A 15 -16.67 22.53 9.15
C LEU A 15 -15.30 22.32 8.47
N CYS A 16 -15.22 21.45 7.46
CA CYS A 16 -13.97 21.22 6.71
C CYS A 16 -13.51 22.49 5.96
N ILE A 17 -14.44 23.24 5.36
CA ILE A 17 -14.14 24.49 4.63
C ILE A 17 -13.62 25.59 5.57
N LEU A 18 -14.12 25.64 6.80
CA LEU A 18 -13.63 26.57 7.83
C LEU A 18 -12.28 26.12 8.42
N CYS A 19 -12.15 24.83 8.73
CA CYS A 19 -10.96 24.24 9.30
C CYS A 19 -9.74 24.39 8.38
N ARG A 20 -9.89 24.14 7.06
CA ARG A 20 -8.79 24.20 6.07
C ARG A 20 -7.50 23.48 6.49
N GLY A 21 -7.64 22.41 7.26
CA GLY A 21 -6.49 21.66 7.77
C GLY A 21 -5.78 22.25 8.99
N ARG A 22 -6.35 23.27 9.65
CA ARG A 22 -5.82 23.89 10.88
C ARG A 22 -6.13 23.11 12.16
N GLY A 23 -6.91 22.02 12.07
CA GLY A 23 -7.27 21.19 13.21
C GLY A 23 -8.49 21.66 14.02
N TRP A 24 -9.25 22.65 13.53
CA TRP A 24 -10.44 23.18 14.24
C TRP A 24 -11.63 22.21 14.29
N CYS A 25 -11.58 21.10 13.55
CA CYS A 25 -12.63 20.09 13.55
C CYS A 25 -12.54 19.08 14.70
N GLY A 26 -11.53 19.20 15.59
CA GLY A 26 -11.38 18.34 16.76
C GLY A 26 -10.92 16.91 16.48
N LEU A 27 -10.67 16.57 15.21
CA LEU A 27 -10.10 15.27 14.85
C LEU A 27 -8.63 15.19 15.27
N ALA A 28 -8.20 14.01 15.73
CA ALA A 28 -6.80 13.72 16.06
C ALA A 28 -5.86 13.90 14.85
N TYR A 29 -6.40 13.80 13.63
CA TYR A 29 -5.70 14.05 12.39
C TYR A 29 -6.63 14.56 11.29
N CYS A 30 -6.06 15.16 10.23
CA CYS A 30 -6.81 15.55 9.04
C CYS A 30 -6.75 14.45 7.95
N PRO A 31 -7.85 13.73 7.67
CA PRO A 31 -7.85 12.65 6.67
C PRO A 31 -7.61 13.16 5.24
N VAL A 32 -8.07 14.38 4.93
CA VAL A 32 -7.89 15.01 3.62
C VAL A 32 -6.41 15.29 3.36
N ILE A 33 -5.70 15.87 4.33
CA ILE A 33 -4.27 16.14 4.22
C ILE A 33 -3.47 14.83 4.16
N ALA A 34 -3.78 13.86 5.02
CA ALA A 34 -3.09 12.57 5.02
C ALA A 34 -3.19 11.88 3.65
N ARG A 35 -4.40 11.83 3.06
CA ARG A 35 -4.60 11.27 1.71
C ARG A 35 -3.87 12.07 0.64
N ALA A 36 -3.91 13.42 0.72
CA ALA A 36 -3.24 14.28 -0.23
C ALA A 36 -1.71 14.06 -0.21
N ARG A 37 -1.09 13.98 0.98
CA ARG A 37 0.34 13.70 1.13
C ARG A 37 0.74 12.36 0.51
N ALA A 38 0.02 11.30 0.86
CA ALA A 38 0.25 9.98 0.27
C ALA A 38 0.10 10.02 -1.26
N THR A 39 -0.93 10.71 -1.77
CA THR A 39 -1.19 10.81 -3.21
C THR A 39 -0.05 11.52 -3.92
N LEU A 40 0.48 12.60 -3.33
CA LEU A 40 1.63 13.33 -3.86
C LEU A 40 2.89 12.46 -3.89
N ARG A 41 3.13 11.65 -2.84
CA ARG A 41 4.29 10.75 -2.77
C ARG A 41 4.27 9.69 -3.88
N VAL A 42 3.10 9.15 -4.20
CA VAL A 42 2.96 8.13 -5.26
C VAL A 42 2.70 8.71 -6.65
N ARG A 43 2.47 10.02 -6.78
CA ARG A 43 1.95 10.66 -8.01
C ARG A 43 2.74 10.35 -9.27
N ARG A 44 4.08 10.37 -9.19
CA ARG A 44 4.96 10.11 -10.35
C ARG A 44 4.94 8.63 -10.75
N SER A 45 4.77 7.74 -9.78
CA SER A 45 4.84 6.30 -9.98
C SER A 45 3.50 5.73 -10.43
N VAL A 46 2.37 6.34 -10.01
CA VAL A 46 1.04 5.93 -10.49
C VAL A 46 0.78 6.25 -11.96
N SER A 47 1.63 7.08 -12.61
CA SER A 47 1.61 7.26 -14.07
C SER A 47 2.45 6.24 -14.84
N SER A 48 3.29 5.45 -14.16
CA SER A 48 4.17 4.46 -14.77
C SER A 48 3.60 3.04 -14.63
N LYS A 49 4.00 2.15 -15.53
CA LYS A 49 3.81 0.69 -15.39
C LYS A 49 4.94 0.04 -14.60
N THR A 50 6.11 0.66 -14.55
CA THR A 50 7.28 0.17 -13.82
C THR A 50 7.46 0.97 -12.56
N ILE A 51 7.59 0.27 -11.44
CA ILE A 51 7.79 0.84 -10.10
C ILE A 51 9.06 0.23 -9.54
N GLU A 52 10.01 1.08 -9.18
CA GLU A 52 11.21 0.68 -8.45
C GLU A 52 11.14 1.24 -7.04
N GLY A 53 11.59 0.44 -6.08
CA GLY A 53 11.72 0.88 -4.69
C GLY A 53 12.10 -0.24 -3.75
N SER A 54 12.48 0.13 -2.54
CA SER A 54 12.81 -0.82 -1.48
C SER A 54 11.52 -1.26 -0.82
N THR A 55 11.09 -2.49 -1.06
CA THR A 55 9.94 -3.03 -0.34
C THR A 55 10.36 -3.21 1.11
N PRO A 56 9.54 -2.80 2.10
CA PRO A 56 9.66 -3.45 3.41
C PRO A 56 9.51 -4.96 3.20
N PRO A 57 9.94 -5.83 4.13
CA PRO A 57 9.70 -7.27 4.04
C PRO A 57 8.20 -7.61 4.20
N SER A 58 7.40 -7.10 3.26
CA SER A 58 5.95 -7.02 3.25
C SER A 58 5.45 -7.61 1.95
N ILE A 59 4.51 -8.53 2.08
CA ILE A 59 3.76 -9.09 0.96
C ILE A 59 2.27 -8.91 1.23
N PHE A 60 1.52 -8.67 0.16
CA PHE A 60 0.06 -8.63 0.24
C PHE A 60 -0.51 -10.02 0.02
N ILE A 61 -1.43 -10.45 0.90
CA ILE A 61 -2.25 -11.66 0.75
C ILE A 61 -3.72 -11.27 1.01
N GLY A 62 -4.57 -11.44 0.00
CA GLY A 62 -5.98 -11.08 0.07
C GLY A 62 -6.86 -12.16 0.70
N ARG A 63 -7.84 -11.76 1.52
CA ARG A 63 -8.77 -12.68 2.21
C ARG A 63 -9.87 -13.29 1.34
N VAL A 64 -10.10 -12.77 0.13
CA VAL A 64 -11.25 -13.13 -0.72
C VAL A 64 -10.80 -13.98 -1.91
N GLY A 65 -11.51 -15.07 -2.17
CA GLY A 65 -11.37 -15.89 -3.37
C GLY A 65 -10.77 -17.28 -3.17
N TYR A 66 -10.56 -17.71 -1.92
CA TYR A 66 -9.97 -19.02 -1.62
C TYR A 66 -10.64 -20.17 -2.41
N PRO A 67 -9.87 -21.08 -3.05
CA PRO A 67 -8.41 -21.22 -2.97
C PRO A 67 -7.61 -20.28 -3.91
N TYR A 68 -8.27 -19.48 -4.76
CA TYR A 68 -7.62 -18.53 -5.67
C TYR A 68 -7.48 -17.15 -5.01
N VAL A 69 -6.38 -16.96 -4.31
CA VAL A 69 -6.11 -15.75 -3.53
C VAL A 69 -5.34 -14.71 -4.33
N ARG A 70 -5.52 -13.44 -3.98
CA ARG A 70 -4.73 -12.33 -4.53
C ARG A 70 -3.44 -12.20 -3.73
N ILE A 71 -2.30 -12.19 -4.40
CA ILE A 71 -0.99 -12.05 -3.80
C ILE A 71 -0.14 -11.03 -4.55
N GLY A 72 0.88 -10.49 -3.89
CA GLY A 72 1.96 -9.80 -4.57
C GLY A 72 2.76 -8.86 -3.68
N PRO A 73 3.80 -8.21 -4.23
CA PRO A 73 4.69 -7.33 -3.49
C PRO A 73 4.02 -5.98 -3.23
N ALA A 74 4.44 -5.31 -2.15
CA ALA A 74 3.97 -3.98 -1.78
C ALA A 74 5.17 -3.06 -1.54
N THR A 75 5.54 -2.26 -2.55
CA THR A 75 6.73 -1.39 -2.50
C THR A 75 6.34 0.09 -2.56
N PRO A 76 6.97 0.98 -1.76
CA PRO A 76 6.89 2.41 -1.99
C PRO A 76 7.77 2.80 -3.19
N PRO A 77 7.48 3.91 -3.88
CA PRO A 77 8.31 4.38 -4.98
C PRO A 77 9.55 5.15 -4.50
N LEU A 78 10.33 4.55 -3.60
CA LEU A 78 11.55 5.11 -3.06
C LEU A 78 12.54 4.01 -2.69
N ILE A 79 13.83 4.32 -2.78
CA ILE A 79 14.93 3.42 -2.42
C ILE A 79 15.49 3.86 -1.06
N GLY A 80 15.76 2.90 -0.16
CA GLY A 80 16.34 3.13 1.16
C GLY A 80 15.69 2.32 2.27
N ASP A 81 15.80 2.81 3.51
CA ASP A 81 15.19 2.14 4.65
C ASP A 81 13.67 2.39 4.69
N THR A 82 12.90 1.38 4.27
CA THR A 82 11.44 1.41 4.24
C THR A 82 10.81 0.55 5.34
N LYS A 83 11.57 0.11 6.35
CA LYS A 83 11.02 -0.68 7.48
C LYS A 83 9.81 -0.01 8.11
N ILE A 84 9.85 1.31 8.25
CA ILE A 84 8.76 2.11 8.83
C ILE A 84 7.44 2.00 8.06
N PHE A 85 7.42 1.45 6.84
CA PHE A 85 6.20 1.36 6.03
C PHE A 85 5.32 0.15 6.36
N ASP A 86 5.88 -0.89 6.97
CA ASP A 86 5.13 -2.08 7.35
C ASP A 86 5.67 -2.77 8.61
N PHE A 87 6.23 -1.99 9.54
CA PHE A 87 6.69 -2.50 10.84
C PHE A 87 6.01 -1.73 11.99
N PRO A 88 4.81 -2.18 12.42
CA PRO A 88 3.98 -1.47 13.40
C PRO A 88 4.65 -1.16 14.73
N GLU A 89 5.62 -1.96 15.13
CA GLU A 89 6.41 -1.82 16.35
C GLU A 89 7.16 -0.49 16.39
N LEU A 90 7.52 0.06 15.22
CA LEU A 90 8.16 1.36 15.10
C LEU A 90 7.18 2.53 15.16
N TRP A 91 5.86 2.30 15.09
CA TRP A 91 4.86 3.37 14.96
C TRP A 91 4.41 3.99 16.29
N ILE A 92 4.81 3.43 17.44
CA ILE A 92 4.30 3.84 18.77
C ILE A 92 4.41 5.36 19.01
N ASN A 93 5.51 5.98 18.56
CA ASN A 93 5.76 7.41 18.72
C ASN A 93 5.49 8.23 17.44
N HIS A 94 4.85 7.63 16.43
CA HIS A 94 4.52 8.30 15.18
C HIS A 94 3.08 8.81 15.20
N ARG A 95 2.86 9.93 14.50
CA ARG A 95 1.50 10.44 14.34
C ARG A 95 0.75 9.56 13.35
N ILE A 96 -0.56 9.45 13.55
CA ILE A 96 -1.41 8.63 12.68
C ILE A 96 -1.38 9.10 11.22
N GLU A 97 -1.21 10.39 10.94
CA GLU A 97 -1.05 10.89 9.57
C GLU A 97 0.15 10.29 8.88
N ASP A 98 1.25 10.15 9.61
CA ASP A 98 2.51 9.65 9.08
C ASP A 98 2.37 8.14 8.80
N ILE A 99 1.72 7.40 9.70
CA ILE A 99 1.39 5.98 9.51
C ILE A 99 0.50 5.77 8.28
N LEU A 100 -0.56 6.56 8.14
CA LEU A 100 -1.44 6.54 6.97
C LEU A 100 -0.68 6.87 5.69
N GLU A 101 0.21 7.85 5.74
CA GLU A 101 1.07 8.20 4.62
C GLU A 101 1.98 7.04 4.23
N TYR A 102 2.64 6.37 5.19
CA TYR A 102 3.47 5.20 4.91
C TYR A 102 2.66 4.09 4.23
N ARG A 103 1.53 3.70 4.83
CA ARG A 103 0.65 2.63 4.36
C ARG A 103 0.06 2.90 2.98
N TRP A 104 -0.44 4.12 2.74
CA TRP A 104 -1.00 4.50 1.44
C TRP A 104 0.05 4.70 0.35
N SER A 105 1.32 4.80 0.71
CA SER A 105 2.41 4.94 -0.27
C SER A 105 2.87 3.62 -0.86
N LEU A 106 2.46 2.48 -0.28
CA LEU A 106 2.79 1.15 -0.78
C LEU A 106 1.96 0.83 -2.03
N ILE A 107 2.63 0.70 -3.16
CA ILE A 107 2.04 0.30 -4.43
C ILE A 107 2.05 -1.23 -4.50
N THR A 108 0.87 -1.81 -4.61
CA THR A 108 0.70 -3.28 -4.60
C THR A 108 0.49 -3.83 -6.01
N GLY A 109 1.38 -4.72 -6.43
CA GLY A 109 1.17 -5.56 -7.61
C GLY A 109 0.29 -6.76 -7.27
N ILE A 110 -0.75 -7.05 -8.06
CA ILE A 110 -1.69 -8.13 -7.76
C ILE A 110 -1.62 -9.25 -8.81
N LYS A 111 -1.34 -10.47 -8.37
CA LYS A 111 -1.51 -11.73 -9.10
C LYS A 111 -2.55 -12.59 -8.39
N ILE A 112 -3.31 -13.40 -9.13
CA ILE A 112 -4.16 -14.44 -8.56
C ILE A 112 -3.36 -15.74 -8.57
N ALA A 113 -3.29 -16.43 -7.44
CA ALA A 113 -2.59 -17.70 -7.28
C ALA A 113 -3.49 -18.72 -6.60
N ASP A 114 -3.38 -19.99 -7.01
CA ASP A 114 -4.03 -21.11 -6.33
C ASP A 114 -3.14 -21.56 -5.17
N VAL A 115 -3.67 -21.49 -3.94
CA VAL A 115 -2.95 -21.94 -2.73
C VAL A 115 -2.51 -23.40 -2.83
N LYS A 116 -3.23 -24.23 -3.59
CA LYS A 116 -2.93 -25.66 -3.76
C LYS A 116 -1.81 -25.94 -4.74
N LYS A 117 -1.38 -24.96 -5.54
CA LYS A 117 -0.34 -25.09 -6.56
C LYS A 117 0.69 -23.96 -6.41
N PRO A 118 1.57 -24.04 -5.40
CA PRO A 118 2.54 -22.98 -5.10
C PRO A 118 3.76 -22.96 -6.04
N GLU A 119 3.80 -23.85 -7.04
CA GLU A 119 4.87 -24.01 -8.02
C GLU A 119 4.86 -22.85 -9.03
N ASP A 120 5.24 -21.67 -8.57
CA ASP A 120 5.28 -20.46 -9.38
C ASP A 120 6.47 -19.60 -8.98
N LYS A 121 7.29 -19.21 -9.96
CA LYS A 121 8.49 -18.39 -9.74
C LYS A 121 8.20 -17.11 -8.94
N LEU A 122 7.05 -16.48 -9.16
CA LEU A 122 6.67 -15.27 -8.45
C LEU A 122 6.34 -15.55 -6.98
N ILE A 123 5.80 -16.73 -6.68
CA ILE A 123 5.57 -17.17 -5.29
C ILE A 123 6.90 -17.38 -4.57
N ASP A 124 7.90 -17.96 -5.25
CA ASP A 124 9.23 -18.13 -4.68
C ASP A 124 9.91 -16.77 -4.40
N GLU A 125 9.83 -15.82 -5.33
CA GLU A 125 10.35 -14.46 -5.10
C GLU A 125 9.62 -13.75 -3.95
N LEU A 126 8.29 -13.89 -3.85
CA LEU A 126 7.53 -13.36 -2.71
C LEU A 126 7.91 -14.00 -1.39
N ARG A 127 8.22 -15.31 -1.39
CA ARG A 127 8.71 -16.01 -0.20
C ARG A 127 10.05 -15.44 0.25
N LEU A 128 10.97 -15.16 -0.68
CA LEU A 128 12.25 -14.52 -0.36
C LEU A 128 12.04 -13.12 0.25
N LEU A 129 11.14 -12.32 -0.30
CA LEU A 129 10.80 -11.01 0.28
C LEU A 129 10.23 -11.12 1.70
N ALA A 130 9.32 -12.06 1.92
CA ALA A 130 8.70 -12.28 3.23
C ALA A 130 9.70 -12.80 4.29
N MET A 131 10.76 -13.49 3.86
CA MET A 131 11.82 -13.99 4.74
C MET A 131 12.92 -12.96 4.99
N SER A 132 12.91 -11.82 4.29
CA SER A 132 13.94 -10.80 4.47
C SER A 132 13.84 -10.11 5.82
N SER A 133 14.99 -9.84 6.44
CA SER A 133 15.09 -9.04 7.67
C SER A 133 15.25 -7.54 7.42
N LYS A 134 15.49 -7.16 6.16
CA LYS A 134 15.78 -5.79 5.74
C LYS A 134 14.93 -5.40 4.51
N PRO A 135 14.73 -4.11 4.27
CA PRO A 135 14.16 -3.64 3.02
C PRO A 135 14.94 -4.20 1.82
N VAL A 136 14.23 -4.64 0.79
CA VAL A 136 14.81 -5.26 -0.40
C VAL A 136 14.44 -4.42 -1.62
N ASP A 137 15.42 -4.09 -2.45
CA ASP A 137 15.17 -3.36 -3.68
C ASP A 137 14.47 -4.26 -4.69
N VAL A 138 13.33 -3.80 -5.21
CA VAL A 138 12.51 -4.53 -6.17
C VAL A 138 12.10 -3.65 -7.36
N GLU A 139 12.01 -4.29 -8.52
CA GLU A 139 11.35 -3.77 -9.71
C GLU A 139 10.00 -4.49 -9.85
N ILE A 140 8.91 -3.73 -9.85
CA ILE A 140 7.56 -4.22 -10.11
C ILE A 140 7.11 -3.73 -11.49
N ILE A 141 6.76 -4.66 -12.36
CA ILE A 141 6.21 -4.38 -13.69
C ILE A 141 4.71 -4.68 -13.65
N LEU A 142 3.88 -3.66 -13.84
CA LEU A 142 2.42 -3.72 -13.79
C LEU A 142 1.83 -3.80 -15.20
N LYS A 143 0.69 -4.48 -15.35
CA LYS A 143 -0.03 -4.56 -16.65
C LYS A 143 -0.58 -3.19 -17.08
N LYS A 144 -0.92 -2.35 -16.11
CA LYS A 144 -1.40 -0.98 -16.30
C LYS A 144 -0.95 -0.10 -15.14
N PRO A 145 -0.89 1.23 -15.31
CA PRO A 145 -0.57 2.13 -14.21
C PRO A 145 -1.56 1.93 -13.03
N PRO A 146 -1.08 1.95 -11.78
CA PRO A 146 -1.93 1.70 -10.62
C PRO A 146 -2.90 2.86 -10.42
N ARG A 147 -4.14 2.53 -10.03
CA ARG A 147 -5.12 3.55 -9.73
C ARG A 147 -4.81 4.17 -8.37
N PRO A 148 -4.82 5.51 -8.22
CA PRO A 148 -4.57 6.20 -6.94
C PRO A 148 -5.79 6.06 -6.00
N PHE A 149 -6.24 4.84 -5.78
CA PHE A 149 -7.35 4.52 -4.90
C PHE A 149 -6.80 4.07 -3.56
N MET A 150 -6.99 4.89 -2.53
CA MET A 150 -6.57 4.63 -1.17
C MET A 150 -7.79 4.17 -0.37
N THR A 151 -7.72 2.97 0.20
CA THR A 151 -8.78 2.46 1.06
C THR A 151 -8.49 2.80 2.52
N PHE A 152 -9.56 3.05 3.27
CA PHE A 152 -9.55 3.13 4.72
C PHE A 152 -10.76 2.35 5.21
N ASN A 153 -10.51 1.33 6.04
CA ASN A 153 -11.51 0.43 6.57
C ASN A 153 -11.15 0.20 8.05
N GLU A 154 -12.16 0.08 8.91
CA GLU A 154 -11.95 -0.27 10.33
C GLU A 154 -11.46 -1.72 10.50
N HIS A 155 -11.71 -2.56 9.51
CA HIS A 155 -11.37 -3.99 9.54
C HIS A 155 -10.10 -4.37 8.77
N GLU A 156 -9.52 -3.43 8.00
CA GLU A 156 -8.34 -3.71 7.17
C GLU A 156 -7.32 -2.58 7.30
N PRO A 157 -6.01 -2.89 7.28
CA PRO A 157 -4.99 -1.85 7.29
C PRO A 157 -5.18 -0.95 6.05
N PRO A 158 -4.87 0.35 6.16
CA PRO A 158 -4.90 1.26 5.02
C PRO A 158 -4.06 0.68 3.87
N GLN A 159 -4.62 0.69 2.66
CA GLN A 159 -3.96 0.15 1.46
C GLN A 159 -3.72 1.25 0.44
N GLY A 160 -2.53 1.24 -0.14
CA GLY A 160 -2.16 2.13 -1.23
C GLY A 160 -2.68 1.69 -2.59
N PRO A 161 -2.20 2.37 -3.66
CA PRO A 161 -2.55 2.08 -5.04
C PRO A 161 -2.27 0.62 -5.43
N ARG A 162 -3.11 0.06 -6.29
CA ARG A 162 -2.98 -1.33 -6.74
C ARG A 162 -3.17 -1.50 -8.24
N SER A 163 -2.46 -2.47 -8.82
CA SER A 163 -2.61 -2.84 -10.23
C SER A 163 -2.29 -4.31 -10.47
N PRO A 164 -2.88 -4.95 -11.50
CA PRO A 164 -2.47 -6.30 -11.88
C PRO A 164 -0.97 -6.36 -12.20
N LEU A 165 -0.30 -7.34 -11.58
CA LEU A 165 1.13 -7.60 -11.74
C LEU A 165 1.39 -8.31 -13.07
N ASN A 166 2.41 -7.84 -13.79
CA ASN A 166 2.94 -8.52 -14.97
C ASN A 166 4.17 -9.34 -14.58
N ASN A 167 5.13 -8.72 -13.90
CA ASN A 167 6.35 -9.38 -13.42
C ASN A 167 6.93 -8.64 -12.21
N MET A 168 7.78 -9.32 -11.45
CA MET A 168 8.60 -8.72 -10.39
C MET A 168 10.06 -9.14 -10.61
N LYS A 169 11.01 -8.34 -10.13
CA LYS A 169 12.40 -8.74 -9.97
C LYS A 169 12.93 -8.20 -8.66
N ILE A 170 13.75 -9.00 -8.00
CA ILE A 170 14.58 -8.56 -6.89
C ILE A 170 15.87 -7.98 -7.47
N LEU A 171 16.20 -6.73 -7.12
CA LEU A 171 17.36 -6.00 -7.61
C LEU A 171 18.55 -6.06 -6.63
N GLY A 172 18.28 -6.17 -5.32
CA GLY A 172 19.29 -6.21 -4.26
C GLY A 172 19.44 -7.58 -3.61
N ASN A 173 20.59 -7.81 -2.96
CA ASN A 173 20.78 -9.00 -2.13
C ASN A 173 20.17 -8.74 -0.74
N PRO A 174 19.26 -9.60 -0.23
CA PRO A 174 18.61 -9.42 1.08
C PRO A 174 19.57 -9.47 2.28
#